data_AF-A0ABD1S6C8-F1
#
_entry.id   AF-A0ABD1S6C8-F1
#
_cell.length_a   1.000
_cell.length_b   1.000
_cell.length_c   1.000
_cell.angle_alpha   90.00
_cell.angle_beta   90.00
_cell.angle_gamma   90.00
#
_symmetry.space_group_name_H-M   'P 1'
#
loop_
_entity.id
_entity.type
_entity.pdbx_description
1 polymer ?
#
loop_
_entity_poly.entity_id
_entity_poly.type
_entity_poly.pdbx_seq_one_letter_code
_entity_poly.pdbx_strand_id
1 'polypeptide(L)'
;MVVVVIQWEHGDRNSGCTNQVAISLGTGSGVGDERIEFSESFRLPVTLLREMSIKGAEGNTFQKNCVEFNLYEPRRDKTVKGQLLETAILDLADYGVVKESLSVNAPINCKRTYRNTAQPLLFLKIQPF
;
A
#
# COMPACT_ATOMS: atom_id res chain seq x y z
N MET A 1 -15.24 9.02 15.95
CA MET A 1 -14.38 9.37 14.81
C MET A 1 -13.00 8.81 15.10
N VAL A 2 -12.50 7.93 14.24
CA VAL A 2 -11.13 7.42 14.28
C VAL A 2 -10.33 8.17 13.22
N VAL A 3 -9.06 8.42 13.45
CA VAL A 3 -8.16 8.97 12.42
C VAL A 3 -7.18 7.89 12.00
N VAL A 4 -6.80 7.89 10.72
CA VAL A 4 -5.82 6.94 10.19
C VAL A 4 -4.83 7.61 9.26
N VAL A 5 -3.64 7.03 9.14
CA VAL A 5 -2.59 7.42 8.19
C VAL A 5 -2.00 6.18 7.53
N ILE A 6 -1.58 6.31 6.28
CA ILE A 6 -0.74 5.29 5.63
C ILE A 6 0.71 5.77 5.69
N GLN A 7 1.58 4.93 6.25
CA GLN A 7 3.03 5.07 6.12
C GLN A 7 3.50 4.09 5.05
N TRP A 8 4.32 4.55 4.11
CA TRP A 8 4.92 3.72 3.07
C TRP A 8 6.44 3.73 3.20
N GLU A 9 7.06 2.59 2.89
CA GLU A 9 8.51 2.39 2.94
C GLU A 9 8.95 1.58 1.70
N HIS A 10 10.07 1.97 1.09
CA HIS A 10 10.69 1.31 -0.04
C HIS A 10 12.19 1.18 0.21
N GLY A 11 12.59 -0.02 0.60
CA GLY A 11 13.92 -0.28 1.14
C GLY A 11 14.25 0.64 2.32
N ASP A 12 15.54 0.92 2.52
CA ASP A 12 15.99 1.66 3.70
C ASP A 12 16.00 3.19 3.54
N ARG A 13 15.76 3.69 2.32
CA ARG A 13 16.06 5.10 1.98
C ARG A 13 14.84 5.94 1.63
N ASN A 14 13.74 5.31 1.21
CA ASN A 14 12.56 6.03 0.77
C ASN A 14 11.39 5.66 1.68
N SER A 15 10.79 6.67 2.29
CA SER A 15 9.60 6.50 3.11
C SER A 15 8.78 7.77 3.12
N GLY A 16 7.50 7.66 3.44
CA GLY A 16 6.64 8.81 3.65
C GLY A 16 5.37 8.42 4.38
N CYS A 17 4.54 9.41 4.67
CA CYS A 17 3.21 9.19 5.22
C CYS A 17 2.19 10.09 4.54
N THR A 18 0.95 9.63 4.48
CA THR A 18 -0.19 10.47 4.11
C THR A 18 -0.54 11.44 5.25
N ASN A 19 -1.35 12.44 4.96
CA ASN A 19 -2.11 13.17 5.96
C ASN A 19 -3.10 12.24 6.69
N GLN A 20 -3.59 12.74 7.83
CA GLN A 20 -4.61 12.04 8.63
C GLN A 20 -5.96 12.13 7.95
N VAL A 21 -6.62 10.98 7.79
CA VAL A 21 -8.00 10.88 7.31
C VAL A 21 -8.91 10.51 8.48
N ALA A 22 -9.98 11.28 8.67
CA ALA A 22 -10.99 11.02 9.69
C ALA A 22 -12.07 10.06 9.16
N ILE A 23 -12.36 9.02 9.94
CA ILE A 23 -13.36 8.00 9.65
C ILE A 23 -14.47 8.10 10.70
N SER A 24 -15.70 8.31 10.25
CA SER A 24 -16.89 8.29 11.10
C SER A 24 -17.49 6.89 11.10
N LEU A 25 -17.22 6.14 12.17
CA LEU A 25 -17.83 4.84 12.41
C LEU A 25 -19.29 5.05 12.88
N GLY A 26 -20.23 5.15 11.93
CA GLY A 26 -21.66 5.16 12.24
C GLY A 26 -22.51 6.08 11.39
N THR A 27 -23.02 5.55 10.28
CA THR A 27 -24.45 5.53 9.91
C THR A 27 -24.57 4.59 8.70
N GLY A 28 -25.06 3.37 8.93
CA GLY A 28 -25.42 2.49 7.84
C GLY A 28 -26.50 3.15 6.98
N SER A 29 -26.14 3.51 5.75
CA SER A 29 -27.09 3.79 4.68
C SER A 29 -26.39 3.58 3.34
N GLY A 30 -26.36 2.31 2.90
CA GLY A 30 -25.89 1.91 1.58
C GLY A 30 -24.84 0.80 1.66
N VAL A 31 -25.05 -0.28 0.92
CA VAL A 31 -24.18 -1.46 0.76
C VAL A 31 -22.88 -1.11 -0.01
N GLY A 32 -22.22 0.02 0.30
CA GLY A 32 -21.14 0.53 -0.55
C GLY A 32 -20.12 1.49 0.06
N ASP A 33 -20.22 1.86 1.34
CA ASP A 33 -19.34 2.89 1.93
C ASP A 33 -18.36 2.33 2.99
N GLU A 34 -17.71 1.21 2.66
CA GLU A 34 -16.69 0.56 3.51
C GLU A 34 -15.25 0.88 3.09
N ARG A 35 -15.04 1.92 2.27
CA ARG A 35 -13.72 2.28 1.72
C ARG A 35 -13.15 3.51 2.42
N ILE A 36 -11.86 3.48 2.71
CA ILE A 36 -11.12 4.64 3.20
C ILE A 36 -10.45 5.35 2.00
N GLU A 37 -10.87 6.59 1.78
CA GLU A 37 -10.34 7.63 0.89
C GLU A 37 -8.97 8.21 1.24
N PHE A 38 -7.86 7.87 0.56
CA PHE A 38 -6.62 8.67 0.62
C PHE A 38 -6.32 9.31 -0.74
N SER A 39 -6.64 10.60 -0.90
CA SER A 39 -6.43 11.34 -2.15
C SER A 39 -5.02 11.95 -2.25
N GLU A 40 -4.00 11.15 -1.98
CA GLU A 40 -2.59 11.58 -1.97
C GLU A 40 -1.75 10.79 -2.97
N SER A 41 -0.64 11.38 -3.39
CA SER A 41 0.33 10.75 -4.27
C SER A 41 1.74 11.06 -3.80
N PHE A 42 2.68 10.16 -4.09
CA PHE A 42 4.09 10.34 -3.83
C PHE A 42 4.89 9.92 -5.07
N ARG A 43 6.13 10.44 -5.16
CA ARG A 43 7.08 10.06 -6.20
C ARG A 43 8.12 9.12 -5.61
N LEU A 44 8.36 8.02 -6.30
CA LEU A 44 9.33 7.01 -5.91
C LEU A 44 10.26 6.72 -7.09
N PRO A 45 11.57 7.00 -7.01
CA PRO A 45 12.51 6.56 -8.01
C PRO A 45 12.71 5.05 -7.90
N VAL A 46 12.38 4.32 -8.97
CA VAL A 46 12.44 2.85 -8.99
C VAL A 46 13.42 2.40 -10.08
N THR A 47 14.35 1.54 -9.72
CA THR A 47 15.23 0.85 -10.67
C THR A 47 14.88 -0.64 -10.64
N LEU A 48 14.39 -1.16 -11.76
CA LEU A 48 14.08 -2.58 -11.90
C LEU A 48 15.27 -3.30 -12.54
N LEU A 49 15.83 -4.28 -11.81
CA LEU A 49 16.94 -5.10 -12.27
C LEU A 49 16.40 -6.39 -12.86
N ARG A 50 16.74 -6.70 -14.12
CA ARG A 50 16.36 -7.98 -14.72
C ARG A 50 17.06 -9.12 -13.98
N GLU A 51 16.30 -10.17 -13.70
CA GLU A 51 16.85 -11.40 -13.17
C GLU A 51 17.67 -12.09 -14.28
N MET A 52 18.93 -12.42 -13.98
CA MET A 52 19.74 -13.20 -14.92
C MET A 52 19.35 -14.66 -14.75
N SER A 53 18.60 -15.22 -15.71
CA SER A 53 18.26 -16.64 -15.65
C SER A 53 19.52 -17.49 -15.72
N ILE A 54 19.66 -18.43 -14.78
CA ILE A 54 20.67 -19.48 -14.87
C ILE A 54 20.21 -20.41 -15.99
N LYS A 55 20.79 -20.22 -17.19
CA LYS A 55 20.63 -21.06 -18.39
C LYS A 55 19.20 -21.58 -18.65
N GLY A 56 18.45 -20.84 -19.46
CA GLY A 56 17.37 -21.43 -20.27
C GLY A 56 15.93 -21.04 -19.93
N ALA A 57 15.70 -20.16 -18.95
CA ALA A 57 14.38 -19.58 -18.75
C ALA A 57 14.28 -18.26 -19.52
N GLU A 58 13.52 -18.26 -20.61
CA GLU A 58 13.05 -17.05 -21.27
C GLU A 58 11.99 -16.40 -20.37
N GLY A 59 12.45 -15.54 -19.46
CA GLY A 59 11.58 -14.75 -18.61
C GLY A 59 12.14 -13.34 -18.49
N ASN A 60 11.37 -12.35 -18.90
CA ASN A 60 11.63 -10.94 -18.59
C ASN A 60 11.22 -10.65 -17.13
N THR A 61 11.70 -11.43 -16.16
CA THR A 61 11.41 -11.20 -14.74
C THR A 61 12.36 -10.16 -14.17
N PHE A 62 11.83 -9.31 -13.30
CA PHE A 62 12.62 -8.36 -12.53
C PHE A 62 12.83 -8.89 -11.11
N GLN A 63 13.96 -8.53 -10.50
CA GLN A 63 14.18 -8.76 -9.08
C GLN A 63 13.13 -8.04 -8.25
N LYS A 64 12.66 -8.70 -7.20
CA LYS A 64 11.67 -8.21 -6.23
C LYS A 64 11.96 -6.77 -5.81
N ASN A 65 10.95 -5.91 -5.89
CA ASN A 65 11.05 -4.48 -5.63
C ASN A 65 9.80 -4.01 -4.87
N CYS A 66 9.79 -4.23 -3.55
CA CYS A 66 8.58 -4.02 -2.75
C CYS A 66 8.45 -2.63 -2.15
N VAL A 67 7.23 -2.12 -2.18
CA VAL A 67 6.77 -1.03 -1.31
C VAL A 67 5.90 -1.63 -0.21
N GLU A 68 6.26 -1.37 1.03
CA GLU A 68 5.49 -1.77 2.20
C GLU A 68 4.59 -0.61 2.63
N PHE A 69 3.31 -0.90 2.82
CA PHE A 69 2.31 0.04 3.31
C PHE A 69 1.81 -0.41 4.67
N ASN A 70 1.75 0.53 5.61
CA ASN A 70 1.33 0.30 6.98
C ASN A 70 0.25 1.32 7.35
N LEU A 71 -0.95 0.83 7.69
CA LEU A 71 -2.05 1.67 8.16
C LEU A 71 -1.96 1.83 9.68
N TYR A 72 -1.87 3.06 10.15
CA TYR A 72 -1.79 3.38 11.57
C TYR A 72 -2.99 4.19 12.04
N GLU A 73 -3.47 3.89 13.24
CA GLU A 73 -4.21 4.85 14.06
C GLU A 73 -3.18 5.71 14.84
N PRO A 74 -3.01 7.00 14.48
CA PRO A 74 -2.01 7.85 15.10
C PRO A 74 -2.34 8.11 16.58
N ARG A 75 -1.32 8.13 17.43
CA ARG A 75 -1.44 8.48 18.84
C ARG A 75 -1.29 9.99 19.02
N ARG A 76 -1.83 10.53 20.12
CA ARG A 76 -1.66 11.97 20.47
C ARG A 76 -0.20 12.31 20.75
N ASP A 77 0.57 11.34 21.26
CA ASP A 77 2.00 11.48 21.49
C ASP A 77 2.78 11.21 20.19
N LYS A 78 3.49 12.24 19.71
CA LYS A 78 4.28 12.20 18.48
C LYS A 78 5.54 11.33 18.58
N THR A 79 5.94 10.93 19.78
CA THR A 79 7.16 10.13 20.02
C THR A 79 6.93 8.63 19.87
N VAL A 80 5.68 8.18 19.90
CA VAL A 80 5.30 6.77 19.80
C VAL A 80 4.67 6.52 18.43
N LYS A 81 5.18 5.55 17.67
CA LYS A 81 4.51 5.07 16.45
C LYS A 81 3.05 4.73 16.79
N GLY A 82 2.12 5.13 15.92
CA GLY A 82 0.70 4.87 16.11
C GLY A 82 0.38 3.38 16.31
N GLN A 83 -0.88 3.06 16.62
CA GLN A 83 -1.30 1.66 16.60
C GLN A 83 -1.35 1.15 15.16
N LEU A 84 -0.49 0.18 14.82
CA LEU A 84 -0.54 -0.50 13.53
C LEU A 84 -1.83 -1.32 13.43
N LEU A 85 -2.64 -1.02 12.42
CA LEU A 85 -3.90 -1.70 12.15
C LEU A 85 -3.69 -2.79 11.11
N GLU A 86 -3.05 -2.42 10.00
CA GLU A 86 -3.01 -3.22 8.78
C GLU A 86 -1.72 -3.01 8.00
N THR A 87 -1.37 -4.00 7.17
CA THR A 87 -0.15 -3.97 6.33
C THR A 87 -0.45 -4.47 4.93
N ALA A 88 0.18 -3.91 3.90
CA ALA A 88 0.12 -4.40 2.54
C ALA A 88 1.50 -4.31 1.90
N ILE A 89 1.79 -5.20 0.96
CA ILE A 89 3.04 -5.19 0.21
C ILE A 89 2.70 -5.20 -1.27
N LEU A 90 3.28 -4.25 -2.01
CA LEU A 90 3.17 -4.16 -3.46
C LEU A 90 4.54 -4.42 -4.07
N ASP A 91 4.69 -5.47 -4.88
CA ASP A 91 5.92 -5.70 -5.64
C ASP A 91 5.84 -4.95 -6.99
N LEU A 92 6.70 -3.96 -7.15
CA LEU A 92 6.78 -3.18 -8.39
C LEU A 92 7.38 -3.99 -9.54
N ALA A 93 8.10 -5.08 -9.24
CA ALA A 93 8.64 -5.98 -10.26
C ALA A 93 7.53 -6.65 -11.09
N ASP A 94 6.37 -6.92 -10.47
CA ASP A 94 5.22 -7.56 -11.13
C ASP A 94 4.62 -6.71 -12.26
N TYR A 95 4.83 -5.39 -12.21
CA TYR A 95 4.27 -4.44 -13.19
C TYR A 95 5.30 -3.98 -14.24
N GLY A 96 6.58 -4.29 -14.03
CA GLY A 96 7.65 -3.93 -14.95
C GLY A 96 7.78 -2.42 -15.19
N VAL A 97 8.28 -2.05 -16.38
CA VAL A 97 8.41 -0.64 -16.78
C VAL A 97 7.03 -0.10 -17.16
N VAL A 98 6.45 0.73 -16.29
CA VAL A 98 5.16 1.36 -16.48
C VAL A 98 5.26 2.49 -17.51
N LYS A 99 4.59 2.34 -18.66
CA LYS A 99 4.53 3.35 -19.74
C LYS A 99 3.26 4.19 -19.71
N GLU A 100 2.20 3.67 -19.10
CA GLU A 100 0.88 4.29 -19.00
C GLU A 100 0.35 4.13 -17.57
N SER A 101 -0.66 4.92 -17.20
CA SER A 101 -1.24 4.81 -15.87
C SER A 101 -1.93 3.46 -15.66
N LEU A 102 -1.68 2.83 -14.51
CA LEU A 102 -2.17 1.50 -14.17
C LEU A 102 -2.85 1.55 -12.79
N SER A 103 -4.03 0.96 -12.67
CA SER A 103 -4.70 0.73 -11.39
C SER A 103 -4.33 -0.65 -10.86
N VAL A 104 -3.77 -0.71 -9.65
CA VAL A 104 -3.37 -1.96 -8.99
C VAL A 104 -4.09 -2.13 -7.67
N ASN A 105 -4.08 -3.35 -7.15
CA ASN A 105 -4.49 -3.63 -5.80
C ASN A 105 -3.49 -4.58 -5.11
N ALA A 106 -3.37 -4.45 -3.80
CA ALA A 106 -2.56 -5.33 -2.96
C ALA A 106 -3.39 -5.85 -1.79
N PRO A 107 -3.29 -7.15 -1.46
CA PRO A 107 -3.97 -7.71 -0.29
C PRO A 107 -3.45 -7.09 0.99
N ILE A 108 -4.39 -6.77 1.88
CA ILE A 108 -4.09 -6.24 3.21
C ILE A 108 -4.10 -7.38 4.23
N ASN A 109 -3.07 -7.44 5.06
CA ASN A 109 -2.99 -8.29 6.24
C ASN A 109 -3.41 -7.48 7.47
N CYS A 110 -4.56 -7.84 8.05
CA CYS A 110 -5.06 -7.25 9.29
C CYS A 110 -4.44 -7.97 10.50
N LYS A 111 -3.93 -7.21 11.50
CA LYS A 111 -3.44 -7.83 12.74
C LYS A 111 -4.55 -8.32 13.67
N ARG A 112 -5.79 -7.84 13.50
CA ARG A 112 -6.98 -8.39 14.18
C ARG A 112 -7.69 -9.37 13.25
N THR A 113 -8.05 -10.54 13.77
CA THR A 113 -9.02 -11.43 13.14
C THR A 113 -10.37 -10.72 13.05
N TYR A 114 -10.69 -10.18 11.88
CA TYR A 114 -12.05 -9.77 11.58
C TYR A 114 -12.89 -11.02 11.36
N ARG A 115 -14.13 -11.03 11.86
CA ARG A 115 -15.14 -12.06 11.53
C ARG A 115 -15.65 -11.94 10.09
N ASN A 116 -15.11 -10.98 9.32
CA ASN A 116 -15.44 -10.78 7.91
C ASN A 116 -14.66 -11.79 7.07
N THR A 117 -15.35 -12.49 6.17
CA THR A 117 -14.79 -13.55 5.32
C THR A 117 -14.06 -13.01 4.09
N ALA A 118 -14.14 -11.71 3.80
CA ALA A 118 -13.49 -11.08 2.65
C ALA A 118 -12.13 -10.45 3.03
N GLN A 119 -11.11 -10.66 2.20
CA GLN A 119 -9.79 -10.05 2.37
C GLN A 119 -9.84 -8.57 1.94
N PRO A 120 -9.45 -7.62 2.81
CA PRO A 120 -9.38 -6.21 2.42
C PRO A 120 -8.26 -5.97 1.40
N LEU A 121 -8.46 -4.98 0.53
CA LEU A 121 -7.55 -4.63 -0.56
C LEU A 121 -7.15 -3.15 -0.48
N LEU A 122 -5.86 -2.87 -0.67
CA LEU A 122 -5.35 -1.52 -0.90
C LEU A 122 -5.38 -1.25 -2.41
N PHE A 123 -6.10 -0.22 -2.84
CA PHE A 123 -6.16 0.20 -4.25
C PHE A 123 -5.22 1.38 -4.49
N LEU A 124 -4.40 1.30 -5.54
CA LEU A 124 -3.40 2.31 -5.89
C LEU A 124 -3.44 2.58 -7.40
N LYS A 125 -2.99 3.77 -7.80
CA LYS A 125 -2.73 4.12 -9.21
C LYS A 125 -1.25 4.40 -9.39
N ILE A 126 -0.58 3.61 -10.22
CA ILE A 126 0.81 3.83 -10.61
C ILE A 126 0.81 4.65 -11.89
N GLN A 127 1.61 5.71 -11.92
CA GLN A 127 1.73 6.59 -13.10
C GLN A 127 3.21 6.83 -13.41
N PRO A 128 3.60 6.81 -14.70
CA PRO A 128 4.92 7.28 -15.09
C PRO A 128 5.03 8.80 -14.86
N PHE A 129 6.24 9.26 -14.53
CA PHE A 129 6.57 10.68 -14.36
C PHE A 129 7.37 11.20 -15.55
#